data_AF-F0F281-F1
#
_entry.id   AF-F0F281-F1
#
_cell.length_a   1.000
_cell.length_b   1.000
_cell.length_c   1.000
_cell.angle_alpha   90.00
_cell.angle_beta   90.00
_cell.angle_gamma   90.00
#
_symmetry.space_group_name_H-M   'P 1'
#
loop_
_entity.id
_entity.type
_entity.pdbx_description
1 polymer ?
#
loop_
_entity_poly.entity_id
_entity_poly.type
_entity_poly.pdbx_seq_one_letter_code
_entity_poly.pdbx_strand_id
1 'polypeptide(L)'
;MNTLPYQPEIAERMNAHAEYAIGQDAQFYRTQNGYWIAWQADSATAAVLPPNLPDSEPCDRVEGIEDLAELVDLVESGEYEALLAADDDGEHAHECSCSCHHH
;
A
#
# COMPACT_ATOMS: atom_id res chain seq x y z
N MET A 1 -7.95 -8.67 11.67
CA MET A 1 -8.20 -7.68 10.62
C MET A 1 -9.67 -7.75 10.21
N ASN A 2 -10.40 -6.64 10.17
CA ASN A 2 -11.78 -6.59 9.66
C ASN A 2 -11.78 -5.80 8.35
N THR A 3 -11.91 -6.51 7.23
CA THR A 3 -12.03 -5.87 5.91
C THR A 3 -13.45 -5.37 5.69
N LEU A 4 -13.55 -4.31 4.91
CA LEU A 4 -14.78 -3.69 4.46
C LEU A 4 -15.08 -4.19 3.04
N PRO A 5 -16.38 -4.33 2.69
CA PRO A 5 -16.76 -4.57 1.30
C PRO A 5 -16.34 -3.40 0.42
N TYR A 6 -16.46 -3.56 -0.90
CA TYR A 6 -16.14 -2.54 -1.89
C TYR A 6 -16.69 -1.16 -1.50
N GLN A 7 -15.78 -0.17 -1.44
CA GLN A 7 -16.10 1.21 -1.09
C GLN A 7 -16.08 2.07 -2.36
N PRO A 8 -17.23 2.41 -2.96
CA PRO A 8 -17.26 3.09 -4.26
C PRO A 8 -16.60 4.46 -4.25
N GLU A 9 -16.78 5.25 -3.18
CA GLU A 9 -16.18 6.59 -3.07
C GLU A 9 -14.65 6.53 -2.96
N ILE A 10 -14.14 5.58 -2.17
CA ILE A 10 -12.68 5.38 -2.01
C ILE A 10 -12.09 4.76 -3.27
N ALA A 11 -12.78 3.81 -3.89
CA ALA A 11 -12.37 3.20 -5.14
C ALA A 11 -12.29 4.25 -6.26
N GLU A 12 -13.27 5.15 -6.36
CA GLU A 12 -13.23 6.26 -7.34
C GLU A 12 -12.01 7.14 -7.11
N ARG A 13 -11.71 7.48 -5.85
CA ARG A 13 -10.52 8.26 -5.50
C ARG A 13 -9.21 7.55 -5.82
N MET A 14 -9.11 6.25 -5.56
CA MET A 14 -7.94 5.44 -5.90
C MET A 14 -7.80 5.20 -7.41
N ASN A 15 -8.93 5.16 -8.13
CA ASN A 15 -8.95 5.05 -9.58
C ASN A 15 -8.62 6.39 -10.27
N ALA A 16 -8.65 7.51 -9.54
CA ALA A 16 -8.25 8.79 -10.07
C ALA A 16 -6.77 8.73 -10.48
N HIS A 17 -6.51 8.91 -11.78
CA HIS A 17 -5.17 8.81 -12.37
C HIS A 17 -4.54 7.41 -12.37
N ALA A 18 -5.31 6.36 -12.04
CA ALA A 18 -4.84 4.99 -12.12
C ALA A 18 -4.92 4.43 -13.55
N GLU A 19 -3.98 3.57 -13.90
CA GLU A 19 -3.95 2.86 -15.19
C GLU A 19 -5.04 1.78 -15.28
N TYR A 20 -5.35 1.16 -14.13
CA TYR A 20 -6.36 0.11 -14.01
C TYR A 20 -7.37 0.46 -12.93
N ALA A 21 -8.63 0.09 -13.15
CA ALA A 21 -9.67 0.26 -12.16
C ALA A 21 -9.63 -0.86 -11.10
N ILE A 22 -9.84 -0.51 -9.84
CA ILE A 22 -10.07 -1.44 -8.75
C ILE A 22 -11.41 -2.16 -8.98
N GLY A 23 -11.37 -3.49 -8.97
CA GLY A 23 -12.55 -4.34 -9.15
C GLY A 23 -13.53 -4.28 -7.99
N GLN A 24 -14.80 -4.62 -8.23
CA GLN A 24 -15.85 -4.70 -7.19
C GLN A 24 -15.61 -5.84 -6.18
N ASP A 25 -14.75 -6.77 -6.52
CA ASP A 25 -14.26 -7.86 -5.67
C ASP A 25 -13.17 -7.41 -4.68
N ALA A 26 -12.65 -6.19 -4.82
CA ALA A 26 -11.59 -5.69 -3.95
C ALA A 26 -12.06 -5.56 -2.50
N GLN A 27 -11.20 -6.01 -1.59
CA GLN A 27 -11.40 -5.88 -0.15
C GLN A 27 -10.76 -4.59 0.33
N PHE A 28 -11.52 -3.77 1.03
CA PHE A 28 -11.04 -2.51 1.54
C PHE A 28 -10.62 -2.66 3.00
N TYR A 29 -9.59 -1.93 3.41
CA TYR A 29 -9.18 -1.85 4.79
C TYR A 29 -8.77 -0.41 5.12
N ARG A 30 -9.14 0.04 6.32
CA ARG A 30 -8.73 1.33 6.84
C ARG A 30 -7.77 1.09 7.99
N THR A 31 -6.53 1.54 7.84
CA THR A 31 -5.50 1.40 8.88
C THR A 31 -5.72 2.38 10.02
N GLN A 32 -5.09 2.13 11.17
CA GLN A 32 -5.12 3.02 12.34
C GLN A 32 -4.50 4.38 12.05
N ASN A 33 -3.50 4.43 11.15
CA ASN A 33 -2.84 5.66 10.72
C ASN A 33 -3.64 6.43 9.65
N GLY A 34 -4.82 5.93 9.27
CA GLY A 34 -5.76 6.62 8.39
C GLY A 34 -5.61 6.30 6.91
N TYR A 35 -4.74 5.37 6.53
CA TYR A 35 -4.58 4.92 5.15
C TYR A 35 -5.77 4.06 4.75
N TRP A 36 -6.08 4.12 3.45
CA TRP A 36 -6.98 3.18 2.82
C TRP A 36 -6.19 2.21 1.96
N ILE A 37 -6.50 0.93 2.10
CA ILE A 37 -5.91 -0.14 1.29
C ILE A 37 -7.04 -0.84 0.56
N ALA A 38 -6.92 -1.00 -0.75
CA ALA A 38 -7.83 -1.79 -1.57
C ALA A 38 -7.07 -2.96 -2.17
N TRP A 39 -7.34 -4.17 -1.67
CA TRP A 39 -6.63 -5.38 -2.06
C TRP A 39 -7.47 -6.25 -2.99
N GLN A 40 -6.84 -6.68 -4.08
CA GLN A 40 -7.40 -7.58 -5.08
C GLN A 40 -6.62 -8.90 -5.02
N ALA A 41 -7.18 -9.87 -4.30
CA ALA A 41 -6.55 -11.17 -4.08
C ALA A 41 -6.27 -11.94 -5.40
N ASP A 42 -7.14 -11.79 -6.40
CA ASP A 42 -7.02 -12.49 -7.69
C ASP A 42 -5.77 -12.04 -8.48
N SER A 43 -5.44 -10.74 -8.40
CA SER A 43 -4.29 -10.15 -9.07
C SER A 43 -3.05 -10.03 -8.16
N ALA A 44 -3.17 -10.38 -6.88
CA ALA A 44 -2.15 -10.10 -5.85
C ALA A 44 -1.67 -8.64 -5.85
N THR A 45 -2.60 -7.70 -6.07
CA THR A 45 -2.30 -6.26 -6.12
C THR A 45 -3.08 -5.52 -5.05
N ALA A 46 -2.48 -4.48 -4.48
CA ALA A 46 -3.14 -3.56 -3.57
C ALA A 46 -2.94 -2.11 -4.03
N ALA A 47 -3.96 -1.28 -3.86
CA ALA A 47 -3.84 0.17 -3.96
C ALA A 47 -3.80 0.77 -2.54
N VAL A 48 -2.81 1.60 -2.27
CA VAL A 48 -2.60 2.26 -0.98
C VAL A 48 -2.82 3.76 -1.15
N LEU A 49 -3.84 4.28 -0.47
CA LEU A 49 -4.20 5.69 -0.47
C LEU A 49 -3.84 6.31 0.88
N PRO A 50 -2.81 7.18 0.93
CA PRO A 50 -2.48 7.94 2.11
C PRO A 50 -3.61 8.93 2.49
N PRO A 51 -3.81 9.20 3.80
CA PRO A 51 -4.87 10.11 4.25
C PRO A 51 -4.68 11.57 3.80
N ASN A 52 -3.44 11.97 3.48
CA ASN A 52 -3.09 13.33 3.09
C ASN A 52 -2.77 13.46 1.59
N LEU A 53 -3.05 12.43 0.78
CA LEU A 53 -2.78 12.48 -0.66
C LEU A 53 -3.78 13.42 -1.37
N PRO A 54 -3.33 14.45 -2.09
CA PRO A 54 -4.22 15.41 -2.77
C PRO A 54 -4.86 14.81 -4.03
N ASP A 55 -6.07 15.27 -4.37
CA ASP A 55 -6.90 14.70 -5.45
C ASP A 55 -6.28 14.68 -6.84
N SER A 56 -5.23 15.48 -7.04
CA SER A 56 -4.50 15.56 -8.31
C SER A 56 -3.39 14.51 -8.46
N GLU A 57 -3.11 13.75 -7.40
CA GLU A 57 -2.05 12.73 -7.39
C GLU A 57 -2.65 11.31 -7.38
N PRO A 58 -2.03 10.37 -8.13
CA PRO A 58 -2.42 8.96 -8.11
C PRO A 58 -2.05 8.32 -6.77
N CYS A 59 -2.85 7.36 -6.32
CA CYS A 59 -2.48 6.53 -5.18
C CYS A 59 -1.39 5.52 -5.57
N ASP A 60 -0.69 5.00 -4.57
CA ASP A 60 0.37 4.04 -4.80
C ASP A 60 -0.20 2.64 -5.06
N ARG A 61 0.45 1.87 -5.94
CA ARG A 61 0.08 0.49 -6.24
C ARG A 61 1.21 -0.44 -5.86
N VAL A 62 0.87 -1.40 -5.01
CA VAL A 62 1.78 -2.44 -4.56
C VAL A 62 1.39 -3.76 -5.22
N GLU A 63 2.32 -4.33 -5.97
CA GLU A 63 2.17 -5.62 -6.65
C GLU A 63 2.83 -6.74 -5.83
N GLY A 64 2.37 -7.98 -6.00
CA GLY A 64 2.94 -9.14 -5.30
C GLY A 64 2.49 -9.29 -3.84
N ILE A 65 1.35 -8.69 -3.47
CA ILE A 65 0.79 -8.80 -2.12
C ILE A 65 -0.04 -10.08 -2.01
N GLU A 66 0.59 -11.12 -1.47
CA GLU A 66 -0.04 -12.40 -1.19
C GLU A 66 -0.92 -12.35 0.06
N ASP A 67 -0.58 -11.50 1.04
CA ASP A 67 -1.31 -11.36 2.29
C ASP A 67 -1.57 -9.89 2.64
N LEU A 68 -2.85 -9.54 2.75
CA LEU A 68 -3.27 -8.19 3.12
C LEU A 68 -2.87 -7.83 4.56
N ALA A 69 -2.80 -8.78 5.49
CA ALA A 69 -2.45 -8.46 6.87
C ALA A 69 -0.98 -8.03 6.97
N GLU A 70 -0.09 -8.63 6.17
CA GLU A 70 1.32 -8.21 6.06
C GLU A 70 1.43 -6.77 5.55
N LEU A 71 0.72 -6.42 4.46
CA LEU A 71 0.71 -5.05 3.94
C LEU A 71 0.14 -4.06 4.97
N VAL A 72 -0.91 -4.45 5.70
CA VAL A 72 -1.50 -3.62 6.75
C VAL A 72 -0.50 -3.36 7.86
N ASP A 73 0.18 -4.39 8.35
CA ASP A 73 1.19 -4.26 9.40
C ASP A 73 2.33 -3.33 8.97
N LEU A 74 2.82 -3.47 7.73
CA LEU A 74 3.85 -2.61 7.13
C LEU A 74 3.42 -1.13 7.04
N VAL A 75 2.17 -0.87 6.67
CA VAL A 75 1.62 0.50 6.61
C VAL A 75 1.38 1.06 8.00
N GLU A 76 0.93 0.24 8.95
CA GLU A 76 0.69 0.65 10.33
C GLU A 76 1.99 0.87 11.13
N SER A 77 3.05 0.13 10.82
CA SER A 77 4.38 0.31 11.40
C SER A 77 5.09 1.57 10.90
N GLY A 78 4.64 2.11 9.75
CA GLY A 78 5.28 3.25 9.07
C GLY A 78 6.48 2.84 8.20
N GLU A 79 6.82 1.55 8.15
CA GLU A 79 7.89 1.04 7.29
C GLU A 79 7.57 1.27 5.81
N TYR A 80 6.29 1.18 5.43
CA TYR A 80 5.84 1.50 4.08
C TYR A 80 6.24 2.93 3.64
N GLU A 81 6.05 3.93 4.50
CA GLU A 81 6.43 5.32 4.19
C GLU A 81 7.95 5.47 4.10
N ALA A 82 8.70 4.75 4.94
CA ALA A 82 10.16 4.74 4.89
C ALA A 82 10.68 4.12 3.58
N LEU A 83 10.03 3.06 3.08
CA LEU A 83 10.33 2.46 1.78
C LEU A 83 10.05 3.41 0.62
N LEU A 84 8.89 4.09 0.63
CA LEU A 84 8.56 5.10 -0.40
C LEU A 84 9.55 6.26 -0.41
N ALA A 85 9.94 6.76 0.76
CA ALA A 85 10.92 7.84 0.88
C ALA A 85 12.31 7.41 0.38
N ALA A 86 12.69 6.15 0.57
CA ALA A 86 13.94 5.61 0.06
C ALA A 86 13.95 5.39 -1.46
N ASP A 87 12.78 5.21 -2.09
CA ASP A 87 12.66 5.07 -3.55
C ASP A 87 12.68 6.44 -4.27
N ASP A 88 12.17 7.50 -3.63
CA ASP A 88 12.18 8.88 -4.16
C ASP A 88 13.56 9.56 -4.02
N ASP A 89 14.31 9.24 -2.95
CA ASP A 89 15.69 9.69 -2.75
C ASP A 89 16.63 8.80 -3.59
N GLY A 90 16.73 9.11 -4.89
CA GLY A 90 17.42 8.33 -5.93
C GLY A 90 18.93 8.10 -5.75
N GLU A 91 19.37 7.53 -4.63
CA GLU A 91 20.71 7.03 -4.35
C GLU A 91 20.60 5.67 -3.67
N HIS A 92 20.82 4.61 -4.46
CA HIS A 92 20.96 3.23 -4.01
C HIS A 92 21.85 3.09 -2.75
N ALA A 93 21.26 2.73 -1.61
CA ALA A 93 22.00 2.12 -0.51
C ALA A 93 21.13 1.12 0.26
N HIS A 94 20.72 0.06 -0.44
CA HIS A 94 20.28 -1.18 0.20
C HIS A 94 21.51 -1.91 0.78
N GLU A 95 22.17 -1.32 1.79
CA GLU A 95 23.18 -1.99 2.62
C GLU A 95 22.52 -2.50 3.89
N CYS A 96 21.60 -3.47 3.74
CA CYS A 96 21.27 -4.41 4.80
C CYS A 96 22.51 -5.29 5.09
N SER A 97 23.49 -4.75 5.82
CA SER A 97 24.52 -5.54 6.49
C SER A 97 23.92 -6.20 7.73
N CYS A 98 22.96 -7.11 7.52
CA CYS A 98 22.62 -8.13 8.50
C CYS A 98 23.70 -9.22 8.42
N SER A 99 24.82 -9.00 9.09
CA SER A 99 25.77 -10.05 9.45
C SER A 99 26.03 -10.06 10.95
N CYS A 100 24.99 -10.42 11.69
CA CYS A 100 25.15 -10.99 13.02
C CYS A 100 25.69 -12.43 12.89
N HIS A 101 27.02 -12.60 12.90
CA HIS A 101 27.63 -13.88 13.30
C HIS A 101 29.05 -13.72 13.86
N HIS A 102 29.12 -13.58 15.19
CA HIS A 102 29.99 -14.32 16.11
C HIS A 102 31.27 -14.99 15.52
N HIS A 103 32.46 -14.44 15.81
CA HIS A 103 33.53 -15.04 16.64
C HIS A 103 34.76 -14.12 16.69
#